data_AF-A0A804ID06-F1
#
_entry.id   AF-A0A804ID06-F1
#
_cell.length_a   1.000
_cell.length_b   1.000
_cell.length_c   1.000
_cell.angle_alpha   90.00
_cell.angle_beta   90.00
_cell.angle_gamma   90.00
#
_symmetry.space_group_name_H-M   'P 1'
#
loop_
_entity.id
_entity.type
_entity.pdbx_description
1 polymer ?
#
loop_
_entity_poly.entity_id
_entity_poly.type
_entity_poly.pdbx_seq_one_letter_code
_entity_poly.pdbx_strand_id
1 'polypeptide(L)'
;MAIINSLPTFLLIVPLLLSHVDGRSLSAVSGDAAEFLVPHNELRKSIGVPPLQWSTQLADVALQYANQRKRDCALVHSTLSYGENIFWGQGKSWTIRDVVAAWAAEQRFYDYRTNTCSSNADCYHYTQMVWRTTQRVGCARIFCDSGDTYGVCEYDPHGNIIGRRPY
;
A
#
# COMPACT_ATOMS: atom_id res chain seq x y z
N MET A 1 -83.02 1.62 -23.76
CA MET A 1 -81.78 0.83 -23.81
C MET A 1 -80.61 1.81 -23.75
N ALA A 2 -80.06 2.05 -22.58
CA ALA A 2 -78.79 2.74 -22.36
C ALA A 2 -78.36 2.45 -20.92
N ILE A 3 -77.30 1.66 -20.78
CA ILE A 3 -76.61 1.34 -19.53
C ILE A 3 -75.49 2.38 -19.41
N ILE A 4 -75.43 3.11 -18.29
CA ILE A 4 -74.24 3.89 -17.92
C ILE A 4 -73.85 3.49 -16.50
N ASN A 5 -72.87 2.59 -16.42
CA ASN A 5 -72.12 2.24 -15.23
C ASN A 5 -71.05 3.31 -15.01
N SER A 6 -71.07 3.99 -13.87
CA SER A 6 -69.99 4.85 -13.40
C SER A 6 -69.13 4.07 -12.40
N LEU A 7 -67.88 3.79 -12.78
CA LEU A 7 -66.80 3.25 -11.94
C LEU A 7 -65.63 4.26 -11.89
N PRO A 8 -64.71 4.15 -10.91
CA PRO A 8 -64.15 5.28 -10.17
C PRO A 8 -62.85 5.82 -10.75
N THR A 9 -62.61 7.12 -10.58
CA THR A 9 -61.32 7.75 -10.88
C THR A 9 -60.38 7.58 -9.68
N PHE A 10 -59.57 6.51 -9.67
CA PHE A 10 -58.42 6.40 -8.76
C PHE A 10 -57.27 7.25 -9.30
N LEU A 11 -56.95 8.34 -8.60
CA LEU A 11 -55.71 9.10 -8.80
C LEU A 11 -54.52 8.26 -8.32
N LEU A 12 -53.76 7.69 -9.25
CA LEU A 12 -52.46 7.07 -8.97
C LEU A 12 -51.42 8.19 -8.79
N ILE A 13 -51.07 8.47 -7.54
CA ILE A 13 -49.87 9.25 -7.21
C ILE A 13 -48.67 8.34 -7.44
N VAL A 14 -47.96 8.54 -8.56
CA VAL A 14 -46.66 7.90 -8.80
C VAL A 14 -45.63 8.62 -7.94
N PRO A 15 -44.98 7.97 -6.96
CA PRO A 15 -43.89 8.61 -6.24
C PRO A 15 -42.71 8.77 -7.19
N LEU A 16 -42.30 10.03 -7.40
CA LEU A 16 -41.07 10.39 -8.08
C LEU A 16 -39.91 9.80 -7.27
N LEU A 17 -39.37 8.66 -7.73
CA LEU A 17 -38.13 8.10 -7.19
C LEU A 17 -37.02 9.11 -7.45
N LEU A 18 -36.71 9.93 -6.44
CA LEU A 18 -35.43 10.63 -6.34
C LEU A 18 -34.35 9.56 -6.32
N SER A 19 -33.78 9.27 -7.49
CA SER A 19 -32.55 8.54 -7.64
C SER A 19 -31.51 9.24 -6.78
N HIS A 20 -31.23 8.67 -5.61
CA HIS A 20 -30.11 9.05 -4.78
C HIS A 20 -28.87 8.78 -5.62
N VAL A 21 -28.25 9.85 -6.10
CA VAL A 21 -26.89 9.78 -6.63
C VAL A 21 -26.03 9.54 -5.39
N ASP A 22 -25.83 8.28 -5.03
CA ASP A 22 -24.82 7.92 -4.05
C ASP A 22 -23.48 8.38 -4.62
N GLY A 23 -23.04 9.53 -4.15
CA GLY A 23 -21.67 9.99 -4.32
C GLY A 23 -20.78 8.92 -3.71
N ARG A 24 -20.31 7.99 -4.54
CA ARG A 24 -19.22 7.09 -4.19
C ARG A 24 -18.01 7.96 -3.89
N SER A 25 -17.91 8.32 -2.61
CA SER A 25 -16.73 8.89 -1.99
C SER A 25 -15.54 8.03 -2.38
N LEU A 26 -14.52 8.66 -2.97
CA LEU A 26 -13.20 8.08 -3.16
C LEU A 26 -12.83 7.44 -1.82
N SER A 27 -12.73 6.10 -1.78
CA SER A 27 -12.49 5.36 -0.54
C SER A 27 -11.32 6.01 0.21
N ALA A 28 -11.61 6.55 1.39
CA ALA A 28 -10.58 7.02 2.29
C ALA A 28 -9.61 5.85 2.50
N VAL A 29 -8.37 6.05 2.11
CA VAL A 29 -7.27 5.14 2.44
C VAL A 29 -7.35 4.91 3.96
N SER A 30 -7.38 3.66 4.41
CA SER A 30 -7.44 3.35 5.84
C SER A 30 -6.29 4.05 6.58
N GLY A 31 -6.46 4.36 7.87
CA GLY A 31 -5.44 5.08 8.66
C GLY A 31 -4.04 4.49 8.50
N ASP A 32 -3.93 3.17 8.59
CA ASP A 32 -2.66 2.44 8.41
C ASP A 32 -2.09 2.59 6.98
N ALA A 33 -2.94 2.53 5.96
CA ALA A 33 -2.50 2.65 4.57
C ALA A 33 -1.96 4.06 4.27
N ALA A 34 -2.51 5.11 4.89
CA ALA A 34 -1.98 6.47 4.78
C ALA A 34 -0.61 6.59 5.46
N GLU A 35 -0.42 5.96 6.62
CA GLU A 35 0.84 5.94 7.36
C GLU A 35 1.98 5.25 6.56
N PHE A 36 1.65 4.30 5.68
CA PHE A 36 2.60 3.76 4.71
C PHE A 36 2.79 4.68 3.49
N LEU A 37 1.70 5.03 2.81
CA LEU A 37 1.74 5.64 1.47
C LEU A 37 2.29 7.08 1.48
N VAL A 38 1.92 7.88 2.48
CA VAL A 38 2.33 9.30 2.55
C VAL A 38 3.85 9.44 2.62
N PRO A 39 4.58 8.80 3.57
CA PRO A 39 6.04 8.94 3.63
C PRO A 39 6.75 8.36 2.40
N HIS A 40 6.22 7.31 1.76
CA HIS A 40 6.74 6.85 0.45
C HIS A 40 6.65 7.95 -0.60
N ASN A 41 5.51 8.62 -0.69
CA ASN A 41 5.26 9.66 -1.69
C ASN A 41 5.98 10.97 -1.39
N GLU A 42 6.20 11.30 -0.11
CA GLU A 42 7.09 12.40 0.29
C GLU A 42 8.53 12.15 -0.14
N LEU A 43 9.04 10.94 0.09
CA LEU A 43 10.37 10.52 -0.36
C LEU A 43 10.50 10.63 -1.88
N ARG A 44 9.56 10.04 -2.63
CA ARG A 44 9.57 10.07 -4.11
C ARG A 44 9.46 11.49 -4.66
N LYS A 45 8.63 12.33 -4.06
CA LYS A 45 8.51 13.75 -4.43
C LYS A 45 9.82 14.51 -4.25
N SER A 46 10.58 14.22 -3.19
CA SER A 46 11.84 14.92 -2.90
C SER A 46 12.92 14.77 -3.99
N ILE A 47 12.79 13.74 -4.84
CA ILE A 47 13.72 13.40 -5.93
C ILE A 47 13.05 13.38 -7.31
N GLY A 48 11.83 13.93 -7.45
CA GLY A 48 11.14 14.02 -8.74
C GLY A 48 10.66 12.68 -9.33
N VAL A 49 10.40 11.69 -8.47
CA VAL A 49 9.83 10.39 -8.87
C VAL A 49 8.29 10.44 -8.70
N PRO A 50 7.49 9.96 -9.68
CA PRO A 50 6.02 9.99 -9.59
C PRO A 50 5.49 9.24 -8.35
N PRO A 51 4.40 9.69 -7.71
CA PRO A 51 3.88 9.04 -6.52
C PRO A 51 3.37 7.63 -6.81
N LEU A 52 3.44 6.76 -5.80
CA LEU A 52 2.77 5.46 -5.77
C LEU A 52 1.29 5.63 -5.48
N GLN A 53 0.51 4.65 -5.93
CA GLN A 53 -0.90 4.46 -5.56
C GLN A 53 -1.02 3.31 -4.58
N TRP A 54 -1.90 3.43 -3.59
CA TRP A 54 -2.22 2.30 -2.72
C TRP A 54 -2.94 1.19 -3.50
N SER A 55 -2.58 -0.05 -3.24
CA SER A 55 -3.30 -1.22 -3.74
C SER A 55 -3.76 -2.08 -2.57
N THR A 56 -5.08 -2.18 -2.38
CA THR A 56 -5.68 -3.09 -1.40
C THR A 56 -5.29 -4.53 -1.67
N GLN A 57 -5.22 -4.94 -2.95
CA GLN A 57 -4.77 -6.29 -3.32
C GLN A 57 -3.34 -6.58 -2.83
N LEU A 58 -2.41 -5.64 -3.05
CA LEU A 58 -1.03 -5.81 -2.55
C LEU A 58 -0.98 -5.77 -1.02
N ALA A 59 -1.85 -5.00 -0.37
CA ALA A 59 -1.94 -4.96 1.09
C ALA A 59 -2.44 -6.30 1.67
N ASP A 60 -3.40 -6.95 1.00
CA ASP A 60 -3.87 -8.28 1.37
C ASP A 60 -2.77 -9.34 1.19
N VAL A 61 -2.00 -9.24 0.09
CA VAL A 61 -0.82 -10.11 -0.15
C VAL A 61 0.23 -9.90 0.95
N ALA A 62 0.58 -8.64 1.24
CA ALA A 62 1.51 -8.26 2.30
C ALA A 62 1.06 -8.81 3.67
N LEU A 63 -0.23 -8.69 4.01
CA LEU A 63 -0.77 -9.20 5.27
C LEU A 63 -0.74 -10.73 5.32
N GLN A 64 -1.09 -11.42 4.24
CA GLN A 64 -1.00 -12.88 4.16
C GLN A 64 0.43 -13.35 4.36
N TYR A 65 1.41 -12.68 3.73
CA TYR A 65 2.81 -13.03 3.88
C TYR A 65 3.33 -12.73 5.28
N ALA A 66 3.04 -11.56 5.84
CA ALA A 66 3.40 -11.21 7.22
C ALA A 66 2.90 -12.26 8.21
N ASN A 67 1.66 -12.75 8.06
CA ASN A 67 1.11 -13.78 8.93
C ASN A 67 1.88 -15.13 8.85
N GLN A 68 2.55 -15.44 7.73
CA GLN A 68 3.43 -16.62 7.64
C GLN A 68 4.74 -16.46 8.42
N ARG A 69 5.12 -15.23 8.76
CA ARG A 69 6.28 -14.87 9.60
C ARG A 69 5.90 -14.58 11.04
N LYS A 70 4.61 -14.66 11.40
CA LYS A 70 4.15 -14.35 12.77
C LYS A 70 4.85 -15.17 13.85
N ARG A 71 5.22 -16.43 13.56
CA ARG A 71 5.85 -17.33 14.52
C ARG A 71 7.32 -17.00 14.79
N ASP A 72 8.08 -16.58 13.78
CA ASP A 72 9.54 -16.47 13.83
C ASP A 72 10.07 -15.04 13.61
N CYS A 73 9.25 -14.13 13.09
CA CYS A 73 9.64 -12.83 12.55
C CYS A 73 10.83 -12.84 11.59
N ALA A 74 11.07 -13.96 10.90
CA ALA A 74 12.29 -14.10 10.13
C ALA A 74 12.30 -13.11 8.94
N LEU A 75 13.43 -12.41 8.76
CA LEU A 75 13.67 -11.55 7.59
C LEU A 75 13.99 -12.41 6.36
N VAL A 76 12.96 -13.06 5.84
CA VAL A 76 13.02 -13.88 4.63
C VAL A 76 12.06 -13.29 3.63
N HIS A 77 12.50 -13.10 2.39
CA HIS A 77 11.64 -12.61 1.33
C HIS A 77 10.66 -13.68 0.84
N SER A 78 9.47 -13.26 0.40
CA SER A 78 8.52 -14.19 -0.23
C SER A 78 9.04 -14.68 -1.60
N THR A 79 8.37 -15.69 -2.16
CA THR A 79 8.66 -16.19 -3.52
C THR A 79 7.75 -15.55 -4.58
N LEU A 80 7.08 -14.44 -4.24
CA LEU A 80 6.18 -13.74 -5.15
C LEU A 80 6.96 -12.88 -6.15
N SER A 81 6.32 -12.49 -7.25
CA SER A 81 6.95 -11.71 -8.33
C SER A 81 6.91 -10.19 -8.10
N TYR A 82 6.38 -9.75 -6.96
CA TYR A 82 6.36 -8.35 -6.56
C TYR A 82 7.73 -7.93 -6.03
N GLY A 83 7.98 -6.62 -6.00
CA GLY A 83 9.07 -6.09 -5.20
C GLY A 83 8.66 -6.18 -3.73
N GLU A 84 9.59 -6.38 -2.82
CA GLU A 84 9.25 -6.59 -1.42
C GLU A 84 10.27 -5.89 -0.51
N ASN A 85 9.77 -5.12 0.46
CA ASN A 85 10.56 -4.65 1.59
C ASN A 85 10.05 -5.32 2.85
N ILE A 86 10.94 -5.82 3.70
CA ILE A 86 10.62 -6.46 4.98
C ILE A 86 11.35 -5.75 6.13
N PHE A 87 10.74 -5.80 7.31
CA PHE A 87 11.25 -5.14 8.50
C PHE A 87 11.02 -6.01 9.73
N TRP A 88 11.99 -6.01 10.64
CA TRP A 88 11.86 -6.52 11.98
C TRP A 88 12.38 -5.48 12.97
N GLY A 89 11.66 -5.30 14.06
CA GLY A 89 12.08 -4.45 15.15
C GLY A 89 11.61 -5.01 16.48
N GLN A 90 12.51 -5.02 17.47
CA GLN A 90 12.23 -5.54 18.79
C GLN A 90 11.07 -4.77 19.46
N GLY A 91 10.13 -5.52 20.03
CA GLY A 91 8.96 -4.99 20.74
C GLY A 91 7.90 -4.34 19.85
N LYS A 92 6.92 -3.72 20.51
CA LYS A 92 5.69 -3.21 19.88
C LYS A 92 5.68 -1.71 19.58
N SER A 93 6.76 -1.01 19.92
CA SER A 93 6.85 0.45 19.81
C SER A 93 7.05 0.96 18.40
N TRP A 94 7.47 0.09 17.47
CA TRP A 94 7.66 0.45 16.06
C TRP A 94 6.32 0.76 15.39
N THR A 95 6.12 2.04 15.12
CA THR A 95 4.97 2.53 14.35
C THR A 95 5.15 2.21 12.87
N ILE A 96 4.08 2.32 12.08
CA ILE A 96 4.15 2.18 10.61
C ILE A 96 5.15 3.19 10.02
N ARG A 97 5.13 4.44 10.49
CA ARG A 97 6.06 5.47 10.03
C ARG A 97 7.51 5.16 10.37
N ASP A 98 7.78 4.57 11.53
CA ASP A 98 9.15 4.16 11.89
C ASP A 98 9.69 3.08 10.93
N VAL A 99 8.84 2.13 10.55
CA VAL A 99 9.19 1.10 9.55
C VAL A 99 9.55 1.74 8.21
N VAL A 100 8.69 2.63 7.70
CA VAL A 100 8.95 3.31 6.42
C VAL A 100 10.19 4.22 6.51
N ALA A 101 10.39 4.89 7.64
CA ALA A 101 11.55 5.73 7.87
C ALA A 101 12.85 4.90 7.93
N ALA A 102 12.82 3.69 8.50
CA ALA A 102 13.98 2.80 8.54
C ALA A 102 14.44 2.42 7.13
N TRP A 103 13.51 2.03 6.24
CA TRP A 103 13.81 1.76 4.84
C TRP A 103 14.28 3.01 4.09
N ALA A 104 13.62 4.15 4.28
CA ALA A 104 14.01 5.41 3.63
C ALA A 104 15.42 5.87 4.07
N ALA A 105 15.80 5.63 5.32
CA ALA A 105 17.08 6.04 5.88
C ALA A 105 18.27 5.35 5.21
N GLU A 106 18.06 4.26 4.46
CA GLU A 106 19.07 3.65 3.62
C GLU A 106 19.53 4.53 2.45
N GLN A 107 18.81 5.62 2.15
CA GLN A 107 19.25 6.64 1.20
C GLN A 107 20.70 7.08 1.45
N ARG A 108 21.12 7.16 2.72
CA ARG A 108 22.48 7.56 3.11
C ARG A 108 23.57 6.60 2.63
N PHE A 109 23.20 5.38 2.26
CA PHE A 109 24.11 4.34 1.81
C PHE A 109 24.13 4.18 0.29
N TYR A 110 23.23 4.81 -0.44
CA TYR A 110 23.13 4.70 -1.90
C TYR A 110 23.88 5.82 -2.62
N ASP A 111 24.80 5.44 -3.52
CA ASP A 111 25.43 6.37 -4.47
C ASP A 111 24.77 6.20 -5.86
N TYR A 112 24.05 7.24 -6.27
CA TYR A 112 23.36 7.27 -7.57
C TYR A 112 24.32 7.26 -8.77
N ARG A 113 25.49 7.90 -8.65
CA ARG A 113 26.46 8.00 -9.74
C ARG A 113 26.99 6.62 -10.11
N THR A 114 27.38 5.85 -9.11
CA THR A 114 27.91 4.49 -9.27
C THR A 114 26.82 3.42 -9.33
N ASN A 115 25.59 3.74 -8.91
CA ASN A 115 24.48 2.80 -8.76
C ASN A 115 24.83 1.64 -7.80
N THR A 116 25.43 1.97 -6.66
CA THR A 116 25.89 1.00 -5.67
C THR A 116 25.51 1.40 -4.26
N CYS A 117 25.32 0.41 -3.39
CA CYS A 117 25.30 0.63 -1.96
C CYS A 117 26.73 0.77 -1.42
N SER A 118 26.87 1.39 -0.25
CA SER A 118 28.11 1.48 0.50
C SER A 118 28.62 0.08 0.88
N SER A 119 29.94 -0.13 0.94
CA SER A 119 30.56 -1.47 1.02
C SER A 119 30.14 -2.36 2.19
N ASN A 120 29.51 -1.81 3.23
CA ASN A 120 29.05 -2.54 4.43
C ASN A 120 27.61 -2.20 4.82
N ALA A 121 26.80 -1.73 3.88
CA ALA A 121 25.41 -1.39 4.16
C ALA A 121 24.53 -1.64 2.93
N ASP A 122 23.31 -2.12 3.18
CA ASP A 122 22.32 -2.27 2.14
C ASP A 122 21.60 -0.95 1.87
N CYS A 123 21.15 -0.82 0.63
CA CYS A 123 20.35 0.29 0.18
C CYS A 123 19.12 -0.11 -0.63
N TYR A 124 18.83 -1.42 -0.65
CA TYR A 124 17.84 -2.03 -1.53
C TYR A 124 16.41 -1.72 -1.10
N HIS A 125 16.15 -1.45 0.19
CA HIS A 125 14.84 -1.01 0.61
C HIS A 125 14.59 0.42 0.11
N TYR A 126 15.58 1.31 0.27
CA TYR A 126 15.49 2.66 -0.29
C TYR A 126 15.27 2.63 -1.81
N THR A 127 16.10 1.91 -2.57
CA THR A 127 15.99 1.87 -4.03
C THR A 127 14.66 1.31 -4.52
N GLN A 128 14.07 0.35 -3.79
CA GLN A 128 12.71 -0.15 -4.08
C GLN A 128 11.65 0.93 -3.85
N MET A 129 11.70 1.68 -2.74
CA MET A 129 10.74 2.75 -2.45
C MET A 129 10.72 3.82 -3.54
N VAL A 130 11.88 4.13 -4.11
CA VAL A 130 12.05 5.19 -5.12
C VAL A 130 12.13 4.67 -6.55
N TRP A 131 11.80 3.40 -6.78
CA TRP A 131 11.87 2.81 -8.11
C TRP A 131 10.82 3.45 -9.04
N ARG A 132 11.29 4.09 -10.11
CA ARG A 132 10.50 4.97 -10.97
C ARG A 132 9.38 4.25 -11.70
N THR A 133 9.60 3.00 -12.10
CA THR A 133 8.58 2.21 -12.82
C THR A 133 7.59 1.53 -11.90
N THR A 134 7.86 1.44 -10.59
CA THR A 134 6.90 0.95 -9.61
C THR A 134 5.76 1.95 -9.48
N GLN A 135 4.52 1.46 -9.55
CA GLN A 135 3.32 2.30 -9.60
C GLN A 135 2.44 2.12 -8.37
N ARG A 136 2.45 0.91 -7.80
CA ARG A 136 1.53 0.51 -6.74
C ARG A 136 2.31 -0.05 -5.56
N VAL A 137 1.78 0.20 -4.37
CA VAL A 137 2.28 -0.38 -3.13
C VAL A 137 1.11 -0.81 -2.25
N GLY A 138 1.28 -1.92 -1.54
CA GLY A 138 0.39 -2.32 -0.45
C GLY A 138 1.21 -2.98 0.64
N CYS A 139 0.86 -2.70 1.89
CA CYS A 139 1.70 -3.04 3.03
C CYS A 139 0.89 -3.58 4.19
N ALA A 140 1.59 -4.26 5.10
CA ALA A 140 1.06 -4.71 6.38
C ALA A 140 2.11 -4.55 7.48
N ARG A 141 1.62 -4.31 8.70
CA ARG A 141 2.42 -4.39 9.93
C ARG A 141 1.69 -5.31 10.91
N ILE A 142 2.40 -6.30 11.44
CA ILE A 142 1.86 -7.20 12.46
C ILE A 142 2.75 -7.23 13.69
N PHE A 143 2.22 -7.81 14.75
CA PHE A 143 3.02 -8.30 15.86
C PHE A 143 3.19 -9.81 15.75
N CYS A 144 4.44 -10.26 15.84
CA CYS A 144 4.76 -11.67 15.97
C CYS A 144 4.38 -12.23 17.34
N ASP A 145 4.46 -13.55 17.48
CA ASP A 145 4.21 -14.24 18.75
C ASP A 145 5.25 -13.88 19.83
N SER A 146 6.47 -13.47 19.43
CA SER A 146 7.48 -12.90 20.34
C SER A 146 7.06 -11.55 20.95
N GLY A 147 6.09 -10.87 20.34
CA GLY A 147 5.73 -9.50 20.65
C GLY A 147 6.54 -8.45 19.88
N ASP A 148 7.44 -8.86 18.99
CA ASP A 148 8.17 -7.95 18.10
C ASP A 148 7.29 -7.47 16.93
N THR A 149 7.74 -6.41 16.27
CA THR A 149 7.07 -5.82 15.11
C THR A 149 7.65 -6.38 13.82
N TYR A 150 6.78 -6.82 12.92
CA TYR A 150 7.13 -7.21 11.55
C TYR A 150 6.38 -6.34 10.56
N GLY A 151 7.09 -5.74 9.61
CA GLY A 151 6.53 -4.92 8.55
C GLY A 151 6.86 -5.48 7.18
N VAL A 152 5.93 -5.40 6.24
CA VAL A 152 6.17 -5.78 4.85
C VAL A 152 5.40 -4.86 3.89
N CYS A 153 6.04 -4.49 2.79
CA CYS A 153 5.41 -3.80 1.67
C CYS A 153 5.69 -4.56 0.37
N GLU A 154 4.65 -4.72 -0.43
CA GLU A 154 4.69 -5.31 -1.77
C GLU A 154 4.56 -4.21 -2.82
N TYR A 155 5.38 -4.28 -3.87
CA TYR A 155 5.53 -3.25 -4.90
C TYR A 155 5.26 -3.81 -6.29
N ASP A 156 4.46 -3.12 -7.07
CA ASP A 156 4.15 -3.53 -8.44
C ASP A 156 4.21 -2.36 -9.46
N PRO A 157 4.91 -2.54 -10.60
CA PRO A 157 5.90 -3.59 -10.88
C PRO A 157 7.07 -3.60 -9.88
N HIS A 158 7.75 -4.74 -9.75
CA HIS A 158 8.92 -4.87 -8.87
C HIS A 158 10.06 -3.91 -9.27
N GLY A 159 10.80 -3.45 -8.26
CA GLY A 159 12.01 -2.66 -8.43
C GLY A 159 13.27 -3.50 -8.34
N ASN A 160 14.42 -2.85 -8.10
CA ASN A 160 15.70 -3.50 -7.87
C ASN A 160 16.13 -4.48 -8.98
N ILE A 161 15.80 -4.15 -10.24
CA ILE A 161 16.25 -4.92 -11.40
C ILE A 161 17.77 -4.75 -11.51
N ILE A 162 18.48 -5.87 -11.51
CA ILE A 162 19.96 -5.90 -11.56
C ILE A 162 20.48 -5.04 -12.71
N GLY A 163 21.42 -4.15 -12.38
CA GLY A 163 22.08 -3.26 -13.34
C GLY A 163 21.25 -2.04 -13.78
N ARG A 164 20.01 -1.88 -13.30
CA ARG A 164 19.20 -0.68 -13.57
C ARG A 164 19.25 0.30 -12.39
N ARG A 165 19.14 1.59 -12.70
CA ARG A 165 19.00 2.65 -11.70
C ARG A 165 17.53 2.78 -11.28
N PRO A 166 17.27 3.18 -10.03
CA PRO A 166 15.92 3.36 -9.53
C PRO A 166 15.20 4.57 -10.13
N TYR A 167 15.90 5.64 -10.55
CA TYR A 167 15.28 6.83 -11.13
C TYR A 167 16.16 7.59 -12.11
#